data_AF-A0A151R4C2-F1
#
_entry.id   AF-A0A151R4C2-F1
#
_cell.length_a   1.000
_cell.length_b   1.000
_cell.length_c   1.000
_cell.angle_alpha   90.00
_cell.angle_beta   90.00
_cell.angle_gamma   90.00
#
_symmetry.space_group_name_H-M   'P 1'
#
loop_
_entity.id
_entity.type
_entity.pdbx_description
1 polymer ?
#
loop_
_entity_poly.entity_id
_entity_poly.type
_entity_poly.pdbx_seq_one_letter_code
_entity_poly.pdbx_strand_id
1 'polypeptide(L)'
;GDPLAPFLFTIVAEGLTGLTRMATSKAKFAGYQVGEKKVAVSLLQYADGTIFIGEATMENVITVKCLMRSFELTSGLKVNFHKSSMDILGVNNNLTERYADLLNCKSLHFPFSYLGLPIGASARSSITWKPVLQKIQDKLVNWKHRFVSMARRICLINSVLSVVPLYYLSFLRMPTLVHKNLIAIQRRFLWGMDEGTKKICWVNWEKITSPKSLGGLGIKDLKCFNASLLVKWQWNLSCQKDILWSRVLDSKYGGHGRLGGGHRGRQHRLWSEWWKDL
;
A
#
# COMPACT_ATOMS: atom_id res chain seq x y z
N GLY A 1 16.55 4.11 -20.48
CA GLY A 1 16.86 2.75 -19.99
C GLY A 1 16.45 1.77 -21.05
N ASP A 2 17.18 0.67 -21.18
CA ASP A 2 16.84 -0.43 -22.10
C ASP A 2 15.50 -1.07 -21.69
N PRO A 3 14.51 -1.21 -22.60
CA PRO A 3 13.22 -1.83 -22.29
C PRO A 3 13.30 -3.30 -21.87
N LEU A 4 14.37 -4.03 -22.20
CA LEU A 4 14.55 -5.45 -21.84
C LEU A 4 15.14 -5.65 -20.45
N ALA A 5 15.89 -4.67 -19.94
CA ALA A 5 16.59 -4.80 -18.67
C ALA A 5 15.68 -5.17 -17.47
N PRO A 6 14.46 -4.62 -17.31
CA PRO A 6 13.56 -5.02 -16.22
C PRO A 6 13.12 -6.50 -16.30
N PHE A 7 12.94 -7.01 -17.51
CA PHE A 7 12.53 -8.40 -17.73
C PHE A 7 13.69 -9.36 -17.39
N LEU A 8 14.89 -9.05 -17.87
CA LEU A 8 16.10 -9.81 -17.52
C LEU A 8 16.34 -9.83 -16.00
N PHE A 9 16.17 -8.70 -15.33
CA PHE A 9 16.25 -8.63 -13.87
C PHE A 9 15.23 -9.56 -13.20
N THR A 10 13.99 -9.59 -13.72
CA THR A 10 12.93 -10.47 -13.18
C THR A 10 13.28 -11.94 -13.32
N ILE A 11 13.90 -12.35 -14.42
CA ILE A 11 14.38 -13.73 -14.61
C ILE A 11 15.45 -14.09 -13.57
N VAL A 12 16.43 -13.20 -13.34
CA VAL A 12 17.46 -13.43 -12.33
C VAL A 12 16.85 -13.49 -10.93
N ALA A 13 15.93 -12.56 -10.62
CA ALA A 13 15.18 -12.51 -9.36
C ALA A 13 14.39 -13.81 -9.08
N GLU A 14 13.79 -14.43 -10.11
CA GLU A 14 13.08 -15.71 -9.97
C GLU A 14 14.00 -16.83 -9.44
N GLY A 15 15.31 -16.76 -9.71
CA GLY A 15 16.29 -17.66 -9.13
C GLY A 15 16.28 -17.66 -7.60
N LEU A 16 16.11 -16.49 -6.96
CA LEU A 16 16.01 -16.38 -5.51
C LEU A 16 14.72 -17.02 -4.97
N THR A 17 13.60 -16.82 -5.66
CA THR A 17 12.33 -17.47 -5.37
C THR A 17 12.46 -19.00 -5.46
N GLY A 18 13.15 -19.49 -6.49
CA GLY A 18 13.47 -20.90 -6.66
C GLY A 18 14.31 -21.48 -5.52
N LEU A 19 15.36 -20.77 -5.09
CA LEU A 19 16.21 -21.18 -3.96
C LEU A 19 15.41 -21.25 -2.66
N THR A 20 14.55 -20.27 -2.41
CA THR A 20 13.71 -20.23 -1.21
C THR A 20 12.69 -21.38 -1.21
N ARG A 21 12.07 -21.66 -2.37
CA ARG A 21 11.17 -22.82 -2.54
C ARG A 21 11.89 -24.14 -2.25
N MET A 22 13.14 -24.28 -2.70
CA MET A 22 13.95 -25.47 -2.41
C MET A 22 14.32 -25.58 -0.92
N ALA A 23 14.62 -24.47 -0.26
CA ALA A 23 14.89 -24.46 1.18
C ALA A 23 13.64 -24.87 1.98
N THR A 24 12.47 -24.38 1.59
CA THR A 24 11.20 -24.80 2.21
C THR A 24 10.88 -26.27 1.94
N SER A 25 11.09 -26.79 0.72
CA SER A 25 10.84 -28.21 0.42
C SER A 25 11.77 -29.16 1.17
N LYS A 26 12.99 -28.71 1.52
CA LYS A 26 13.95 -29.46 2.33
C LYS A 26 13.79 -29.23 3.84
N ALA A 27 12.71 -28.58 4.27
CA ALA A 27 12.46 -28.20 5.67
C ALA A 27 13.61 -27.41 6.32
N LYS A 28 14.37 -26.64 5.53
CA LYS A 28 15.42 -25.74 6.02
C LYS A 28 14.91 -24.32 6.29
N PHE A 29 13.78 -23.94 5.68
CA PHE A 29 13.13 -22.67 5.91
C PHE A 29 11.63 -22.84 6.17
N ALA A 30 11.18 -22.45 7.37
CA ALA A 30 9.77 -22.46 7.76
C ALA A 30 9.13 -21.09 7.48
N GLY A 31 8.33 -21.02 6.42
CA GLY A 31 7.53 -19.83 6.08
C GLY A 31 6.37 -19.61 7.06
N TYR A 32 5.86 -18.39 7.12
CA TYR A 32 4.75 -18.06 8.02
C TYR A 32 3.42 -18.57 7.47
N GLN A 33 2.63 -19.22 8.32
CA GLN A 33 1.33 -19.80 7.95
C GLN A 33 0.20 -18.83 8.32
N VAL A 34 -0.55 -18.37 7.33
CA VAL A 34 -1.62 -17.40 7.54
C VAL A 34 -2.98 -18.08 7.61
N GLY A 35 -3.75 -17.79 8.67
CA GLY A 35 -5.18 -18.11 8.81
C GLY A 35 -5.52 -19.59 9.02
N GLU A 36 -6.81 -19.91 9.00
CA GLU A 36 -7.34 -21.26 9.28
C GLU A 36 -6.86 -22.31 8.27
N LYS A 37 -6.73 -21.92 6.99
CA LYS A 37 -6.27 -22.80 5.91
C LYS A 37 -4.74 -22.94 5.84
N LYS A 38 -4.00 -22.34 6.78
CA LYS A 38 -2.53 -22.36 6.88
C LYS A 38 -1.87 -22.12 5.51
N VAL A 39 -2.10 -20.93 4.94
CA VAL A 39 -1.48 -20.55 3.67
C VAL A 39 -0.05 -20.10 3.95
N ALA A 40 0.92 -20.85 3.43
CA ALA A 40 2.33 -20.55 3.61
C ALA A 40 2.75 -19.32 2.80
N VAL A 41 3.36 -18.34 3.47
CA VAL A 41 4.00 -17.16 2.86
C VAL A 41 5.44 -17.10 3.33
N SER A 42 6.38 -17.27 2.39
CA SER A 42 7.82 -17.31 2.67
C SER A 42 8.58 -16.11 2.09
N LEU A 43 8.16 -15.64 0.91
CA LEU A 43 8.86 -14.61 0.14
C LEU A 43 7.85 -13.73 -0.60
N LEU A 44 8.04 -12.41 -0.53
CA LEU A 44 7.37 -11.43 -1.38
C LEU A 44 8.43 -10.60 -2.10
N GLN A 45 8.30 -10.46 -3.41
CA GLN A 45 9.30 -9.75 -4.21
C GLN A 45 8.63 -8.79 -5.20
N TYR A 46 9.18 -7.58 -5.28
CA TYR A 46 8.85 -6.59 -6.30
C TYR A 46 10.14 -5.87 -6.73
N ALA A 47 10.57 -6.10 -7.96
CA ALA A 47 11.89 -5.65 -8.44
C ALA A 47 12.99 -6.02 -7.43
N ASP A 48 13.79 -5.05 -6.97
CA ASP A 48 14.85 -5.22 -5.99
C ASP A 48 14.34 -5.34 -4.54
N GLY A 49 13.08 -4.95 -4.28
CA GLY A 49 12.47 -5.02 -2.96
C GLY A 49 11.99 -6.42 -2.61
N THR A 50 12.73 -7.11 -1.74
CA THR A 50 12.41 -8.47 -1.29
C THR A 50 12.11 -8.50 0.21
N ILE A 51 11.04 -9.22 0.59
CA ILE A 51 10.63 -9.43 1.99
C ILE A 51 10.59 -10.94 2.26
N PHE A 52 11.39 -11.37 3.23
CA PHE A 52 11.32 -12.72 3.80
C PHE A 52 10.33 -12.73 4.95
N ILE A 53 9.46 -13.73 4.99
CA ILE A 53 8.48 -13.93 6.07
C ILE A 53 8.59 -15.37 6.54
N GLY A 54 8.82 -15.57 7.83
CA GLY A 54 9.02 -16.90 8.39
C GLY A 54 8.86 -16.90 9.90
N GLU A 55 8.98 -18.09 10.49
CA GLU A 55 8.99 -18.25 11.95
C GLU A 55 10.25 -17.64 12.56
N ALA A 56 10.12 -17.14 13.79
CA ALA A 56 11.18 -16.47 14.53
C ALA A 56 12.19 -17.46 15.13
N THR A 57 12.85 -18.23 14.28
CA THR A 57 13.86 -19.23 14.68
C THR A 57 15.24 -18.85 14.17
N MET A 58 16.28 -19.15 14.96
CA MET A 58 17.67 -18.90 14.57
C MET A 58 18.04 -19.63 13.27
N GLU A 59 17.52 -20.84 13.07
CA GLU A 59 17.74 -21.63 11.85
C GLU A 59 17.19 -20.93 10.60
N ASN A 60 16.00 -20.31 10.69
CA ASN A 60 15.44 -19.52 9.60
C ASN A 60 16.33 -18.31 9.27
N VAL A 61 16.82 -17.59 10.28
CA VAL A 61 17.68 -16.41 10.07
C VAL A 61 18.99 -16.80 9.39
N ILE A 62 19.63 -17.88 9.84
CA ILE A 62 20.85 -18.42 9.21
C ILE A 62 20.54 -18.84 7.77
N THR A 63 19.42 -19.52 7.55
CA THR A 63 19.01 -19.97 6.21
C THR A 63 18.79 -18.78 5.27
N VAL A 64 18.13 -17.70 5.72
CA VAL A 64 17.99 -16.47 4.93
C VAL A 64 19.36 -15.88 4.59
N LYS A 65 20.30 -15.83 5.55
CA LYS A 65 21.68 -15.38 5.28
C LYS A 65 22.38 -16.22 4.22
N CYS A 66 22.25 -17.55 4.30
CA CYS A 66 22.81 -18.48 3.32
C CYS A 66 22.16 -18.32 1.94
N LEU A 67 20.84 -18.13 1.86
CA LEU A 67 20.12 -17.89 0.62
C LEU A 67 20.58 -16.60 -0.05
N MET A 68 20.67 -15.50 0.71
CA MET A 68 21.20 -14.23 0.24
C MET A 68 22.62 -14.35 -0.29
N ARG A 69 23.51 -15.03 0.45
CA ARG A 69 24.90 -15.21 0.03
C ARG A 69 25.01 -16.08 -1.22
N SER A 70 24.23 -17.16 -1.29
CA SER A 70 24.21 -18.05 -2.46
C SER A 70 23.71 -17.32 -3.71
N PHE A 71 22.68 -16.48 -3.55
CA PHE A 71 22.16 -15.66 -4.62
C PHE A 71 23.18 -14.60 -5.08
N GLU A 72 23.87 -13.94 -4.16
CA GLU A 72 24.94 -12.97 -4.49
C GLU A 72 26.08 -13.62 -5.28
N LEU A 73 26.52 -14.82 -4.87
CA LEU A 73 27.58 -15.57 -5.56
C LEU A 73 27.18 -16.06 -6.95
N THR A 74 25.91 -16.43 -7.15
CA THR A 74 25.43 -16.99 -8.42
C THR A 74 25.00 -15.92 -9.43
N SER A 75 24.36 -14.85 -8.96
CA SER A 75 23.86 -13.77 -9.82
C SER A 75 24.89 -12.65 -10.06
N GLY A 76 25.90 -12.53 -9.19
CA GLY A 76 26.80 -11.38 -9.15
C GLY A 76 26.17 -10.10 -8.57
N LEU A 77 24.90 -10.15 -8.12
CA LEU A 77 24.21 -9.02 -7.50
C LEU A 77 24.55 -8.92 -6.01
N LYS A 78 24.85 -7.72 -5.53
CA LYS A 78 25.19 -7.48 -4.13
C LYS A 78 23.98 -7.05 -3.31
N VAL A 79 23.77 -7.71 -2.16
CA VAL A 79 22.74 -7.32 -1.20
C VAL A 79 23.14 -6.01 -0.50
N ASN A 80 22.22 -5.05 -0.46
CA ASN A 80 22.43 -3.81 0.26
C ASN A 80 21.97 -3.95 1.73
N PHE A 81 22.87 -4.43 2.58
CA PHE A 81 22.60 -4.61 4.00
C PHE A 81 22.28 -3.31 4.75
N HIS A 82 22.79 -2.16 4.30
CA HIS A 82 22.49 -0.86 4.92
C HIS A 82 21.05 -0.39 4.68
N LYS A 83 20.43 -0.81 3.56
CA LYS A 83 19.01 -0.60 3.27
C LYS A 83 18.12 -1.73 3.78
N SER A 84 18.72 -2.86 4.16
CA SER A 84 17.99 -4.03 4.63
C SER A 84 17.74 -3.93 6.12
N SER A 85 16.59 -4.42 6.54
CA SER A 85 16.14 -4.32 7.92
C SER A 85 15.29 -5.52 8.31
N MET A 86 15.33 -5.91 9.57
CA MET A 86 14.60 -7.05 10.13
C MET A 86 13.86 -6.64 11.39
N ASP A 87 12.66 -7.17 11.58
CA ASP A 87 11.97 -7.14 12.86
C ASP A 87 11.27 -8.48 13.12
N ILE A 88 10.96 -8.75 14.38
CA ILE A 88 10.28 -9.95 14.85
C ILE A 88 9.03 -9.50 15.61
N LEU A 89 7.86 -9.87 15.09
CA LEU A 89 6.59 -9.52 15.72
C LEU A 89 6.39 -10.32 17.02
N GLY A 90 6.14 -9.61 18.12
CA GLY A 90 5.75 -10.22 19.40
C GLY A 90 6.90 -10.76 20.26
N VAL A 91 8.14 -10.34 20.01
CA VAL A 91 9.33 -10.78 20.74
C VAL A 91 10.10 -9.58 21.32
N ASN A 92 10.89 -9.81 22.38
CA ASN A 92 11.71 -8.79 23.03
C ASN A 92 12.78 -8.21 22.10
N ASN A 93 13.00 -6.89 22.17
CA ASN A 93 13.96 -6.15 21.34
C ASN A 93 15.38 -6.75 21.34
N ASN A 94 15.85 -7.29 22.47
CA ASN A 94 17.19 -7.88 22.58
C ASN A 94 17.39 -9.08 21.64
N LEU A 95 16.35 -9.88 21.36
CA LEU A 95 16.45 -11.00 20.43
C LEU A 95 16.43 -10.49 18.98
N THR A 96 15.62 -9.48 18.69
CA THR A 96 15.57 -8.83 17.38
C THR A 96 16.92 -8.23 17.02
N GLU A 97 17.59 -7.53 17.95
CA GLU A 97 18.93 -6.97 17.73
C GLU A 97 19.96 -8.07 17.42
N ARG A 98 19.97 -9.17 18.18
CA ARG A 98 20.87 -10.31 17.91
C ARG A 98 20.68 -10.91 16.51
N TYR A 99 19.43 -11.04 16.05
CA TYR A 99 19.16 -11.59 14.72
C TYR A 99 19.45 -10.57 13.61
N ALA A 100 19.21 -9.28 13.86
CA ALA A 100 19.58 -8.20 12.96
C ALA A 100 21.10 -8.13 12.78
N ASP A 101 21.88 -8.23 13.86
CA ASP A 101 23.34 -8.31 13.83
C ASP A 101 23.82 -9.53 13.04
N LEU A 102 23.18 -10.69 13.22
CA LEU A 102 23.51 -11.89 12.44
C LEU A 102 23.30 -11.67 10.94
N LEU A 103 22.27 -10.94 10.53
CA LEU A 103 22.02 -10.59 9.13
C LEU A 103 22.83 -9.39 8.63
N ASN A 104 23.60 -8.72 9.50
CA ASN A 104 24.25 -7.43 9.23
C ASN A 104 23.24 -6.33 8.82
N CYS A 105 22.00 -6.40 9.31
CA CYS A 105 20.91 -5.50 8.96
C CYS A 105 20.53 -4.61 10.14
N LYS A 106 19.77 -3.53 9.87
CA LYS A 106 19.21 -2.70 10.95
C LYS A 106 17.95 -3.34 11.54
N SER A 107 17.68 -3.06 12.82
CA SER A 107 16.36 -3.35 13.39
C SER A 107 15.30 -2.48 12.68
N LEU A 108 14.21 -3.10 12.25
CA LEU A 108 13.08 -2.42 11.63
C LEU A 108 12.09 -2.02 12.72
N HIS A 109 11.55 -0.80 12.62
CA HIS A 109 10.54 -0.31 13.54
C HIS A 109 9.21 -0.12 12.80
N PHE A 110 8.12 -0.61 13.40
CA PHE A 110 6.79 -0.35 12.90
C PHE A 110 6.27 1.01 13.39
N PRO A 111 5.51 1.74 12.56
CA PRO A 111 5.20 1.45 11.17
C PRO A 111 6.35 1.82 10.21
N PHE A 112 6.49 1.09 9.10
CA PHE A 112 7.50 1.36 8.06
C PHE A 112 6.88 1.53 6.68
N SER A 113 7.59 2.14 5.74
CA SER A 113 7.09 2.35 4.37
C SER A 113 7.64 1.29 3.42
N TYR A 114 6.75 0.59 2.70
CA TYR A 114 7.09 -0.35 1.63
C TYR A 114 6.30 -0.02 0.37
N LEU A 115 7.00 0.10 -0.77
CA LEU A 115 6.42 0.54 -2.06
C LEU A 115 5.57 1.82 -1.94
N GLY A 116 5.94 2.70 -1.00
CA GLY A 116 5.23 3.95 -0.74
C GLY A 116 3.94 3.82 0.08
N LEU A 117 3.61 2.64 0.63
CA LEU A 117 2.53 2.45 1.60
C LEU A 117 3.09 2.21 3.00
N PRO A 118 2.49 2.79 4.05
CA PRO A 118 2.88 2.55 5.42
C PRO A 118 2.31 1.22 5.92
N ILE A 119 3.17 0.24 6.15
CA ILE A 119 2.84 -1.07 6.74
C ILE A 119 2.83 -0.95 8.26
N GLY A 120 1.79 -1.50 8.90
CA GLY A 120 1.60 -1.46 10.36
C GLY A 120 1.03 -0.13 10.88
N ALA A 121 0.81 0.85 10.03
CA ALA A 121 0.10 2.07 10.39
C ALA A 121 -1.41 1.87 10.24
N SER A 122 -2.21 2.45 11.14
CA SER A 122 -3.67 2.42 11.01
C SER A 122 -4.14 3.30 9.85
N ALA A 123 -4.93 2.77 8.91
CA ALA A 123 -5.54 3.59 7.85
C ALA A 123 -6.46 4.68 8.39
N ARG A 124 -7.02 4.48 9.60
CA ARG A 124 -7.93 5.42 10.25
C ARG A 124 -7.21 6.66 10.78
N SER A 125 -5.90 6.55 11.06
CA SER A 125 -5.10 7.66 11.56
C SER A 125 -4.84 8.67 10.45
N SER A 126 -5.07 9.96 10.75
CA SER A 126 -4.74 11.05 9.83
C SER A 126 -3.24 11.14 9.55
N ILE A 127 -2.40 10.68 10.49
CA ILE A 127 -0.94 10.69 10.39
C ILE A 127 -0.47 9.86 9.19
N THR A 128 -1.11 8.70 8.97
CA THR A 128 -0.86 7.79 7.84
C THR A 128 -0.99 8.49 6.48
N TRP A 129 -1.89 9.47 6.37
CA TRP A 129 -2.20 10.19 5.14
C TRP A 129 -1.38 11.49 4.98
N LYS A 130 -0.62 11.89 5.99
CA LYS A 130 0.20 13.12 5.97
C LYS A 130 1.16 13.17 4.77
N PRO A 131 1.88 12.09 4.38
CA PRO A 131 2.78 12.13 3.22
C PRO A 131 2.04 12.43 1.90
N VAL A 132 0.82 11.92 1.75
CA VAL A 132 -0.02 12.18 0.56
C VAL A 132 -0.48 13.62 0.52
N LEU A 133 -0.94 14.15 1.66
CA LEU A 133 -1.35 15.54 1.79
C LEU A 133 -0.19 16.50 1.49
N GLN A 134 1.01 16.18 1.99
CA GLN A 134 2.21 16.99 1.76
C GLN A 134 2.62 16.97 0.29
N LYS A 135 2.65 15.80 -0.37
CA LYS A 135 2.91 15.70 -1.83
C LYS A 135 1.93 16.54 -2.66
N ILE A 136 0.67 16.61 -2.25
CA ILE A 136 -0.34 17.45 -2.91
C ILE A 136 -0.04 18.93 -2.68
N GLN A 137 0.29 19.32 -1.45
CA GLN A 137 0.65 20.70 -1.10
C GLN A 137 1.91 21.17 -1.84
N ASP A 138 2.96 20.35 -1.89
CA ASP A 138 4.21 20.68 -2.59
C ASP A 138 3.98 20.93 -4.09
N LYS A 139 3.10 20.13 -4.72
CA LYS A 139 2.69 20.34 -6.12
C LYS A 139 1.93 21.65 -6.30
N LEU A 140 1.11 22.04 -5.33
CA LEU A 140 0.34 23.28 -5.37
C LEU A 140 1.22 24.51 -5.21
N VAL A 141 2.22 24.48 -4.34
CA VAL A 141 3.19 25.57 -4.18
C VAL A 141 3.87 25.87 -5.53
N ASN A 142 4.30 24.83 -6.24
CA ASN A 142 4.91 24.97 -7.57
C ASN A 142 3.97 25.57 -8.64
N TRP A 143 2.65 25.49 -8.45
CA TRP A 143 1.67 26.05 -9.38
C TRP A 143 1.15 27.43 -8.98
N LYS A 144 1.23 27.82 -7.69
CA LYS A 144 0.88 29.17 -7.24
C LYS A 144 1.68 30.25 -7.97
N HIS A 145 2.94 29.99 -8.29
CA HIS A 145 3.81 30.91 -9.04
C HIS A 145 3.48 31.04 -10.53
N ARG A 146 2.47 30.32 -11.05
CA ARG A 146 2.05 30.40 -12.46
C ARG A 146 0.65 30.97 -12.53
N PHE A 147 0.38 31.88 -13.46
CA PHE A 147 -0.98 32.34 -13.74
C PHE A 147 -1.80 31.19 -14.36
N VAL A 148 -2.53 30.44 -13.53
CA VAL A 148 -3.34 29.29 -13.97
C VAL A 148 -4.81 29.70 -14.09
N SER A 149 -5.35 29.60 -15.32
CA SER A 149 -6.78 29.83 -15.60
C SER A 149 -7.69 28.82 -14.89
N MET A 150 -8.97 29.17 -14.71
CA MET A 150 -9.97 28.30 -14.05
C MET A 150 -10.08 26.92 -14.74
N ALA A 151 -10.15 26.90 -16.07
CA ALA A 151 -10.20 25.66 -16.84
C ALA A 151 -8.97 24.77 -16.60
N ARG A 152 -7.77 25.38 -16.55
CA ARG A 152 -6.52 24.66 -16.28
C ARG A 152 -6.46 24.14 -14.84
N ARG A 153 -7.00 24.87 -13.87
CA ARG A 153 -7.11 24.39 -12.47
C ARG A 153 -7.99 23.13 -12.38
N ILE A 154 -9.15 23.12 -13.04
CA ILE A 154 -10.02 21.93 -13.09
C ILE A 154 -9.27 20.76 -13.72
N CYS A 155 -8.56 20.99 -14.83
CA CYS A 155 -7.75 19.97 -15.48
C CYS A 155 -6.65 19.42 -14.55
N LEU A 156 -5.93 20.28 -13.83
CA LEU A 156 -4.87 19.90 -12.89
C LEU A 156 -5.41 19.15 -11.67
N ILE A 157 -6.59 19.53 -11.16
CA ILE A 157 -7.26 18.79 -10.09
C ILE A 157 -7.51 17.35 -10.54
N ASN A 158 -8.10 17.17 -11.72
CA ASN A 158 -8.47 15.84 -12.21
C ASN A 158 -7.27 14.97 -12.63
N SER A 159 -6.28 15.56 -13.30
CA SER A 159 -5.12 14.82 -13.83
C SER A 159 -4.03 14.56 -12.78
N VAL A 160 -3.94 15.40 -11.74
CA VAL A 160 -2.85 15.31 -10.76
C VAL A 160 -3.39 15.17 -9.34
N LEU A 161 -4.17 16.13 -8.84
CA LEU A 161 -4.55 16.13 -7.41
C LEU A 161 -5.45 14.94 -7.03
N SER A 162 -6.28 14.48 -7.96
CA SER A 162 -7.12 13.29 -7.77
C SER A 162 -6.37 11.98 -8.01
N VAL A 163 -5.22 12.02 -8.71
CA VAL A 163 -4.41 10.84 -9.05
C VAL A 163 -3.34 10.56 -7.99
N VAL A 164 -2.72 11.61 -7.41
CA VAL A 164 -1.73 11.47 -6.33
C VAL A 164 -2.21 10.60 -5.16
N PRO A 165 -3.43 10.78 -4.61
CA PRO A 165 -3.91 9.94 -3.51
C PRO A 165 -4.40 8.57 -3.98
N LEU A 166 -4.59 8.34 -5.29
CA LEU A 166 -5.24 7.14 -5.85
C LEU A 166 -4.57 5.85 -5.37
N TYR A 167 -3.25 5.84 -5.25
CA TYR A 167 -2.52 4.69 -4.75
C TYR A 167 -2.93 4.34 -3.31
N TYR A 168 -2.97 5.32 -2.40
CA TYR A 168 -3.47 5.11 -1.03
C TYR A 168 -4.96 4.77 -1.01
N LEU A 169 -5.78 5.45 -1.81
CA LEU A 169 -7.23 5.21 -1.89
C LEU A 169 -7.56 3.82 -2.45
N SER A 170 -6.62 3.15 -3.12
CA SER A 170 -6.82 1.79 -3.62
C SER A 170 -6.66 0.75 -2.52
N PHE A 171 -5.87 1.02 -1.48
CA PHE A 171 -5.55 0.04 -0.42
C PHE A 171 -6.09 0.41 0.95
N LEU A 172 -6.35 1.69 1.22
CA LEU A 172 -6.70 2.20 2.53
C LEU A 172 -8.06 2.91 2.49
N ARG A 173 -8.85 2.70 3.53
CA ARG A 173 -10.08 3.45 3.73
C ARG A 173 -9.76 4.86 4.20
N MET A 174 -10.20 5.86 3.44
CA MET A 174 -9.92 7.25 3.77
C MET A 174 -10.77 7.73 4.97
N PRO A 175 -10.13 8.30 6.02
CA PRO A 175 -10.86 8.94 7.12
C PRO A 175 -11.63 10.16 6.63
N THR A 176 -12.77 10.44 7.27
CA THR A 176 -13.60 11.62 6.97
C THR A 176 -12.84 12.94 7.14
N LEU A 177 -11.91 13.00 8.10
CA LEU A 177 -11.04 14.16 8.33
C LEU A 177 -10.09 14.39 7.14
N VAL A 178 -9.44 13.34 6.65
CA VAL A 178 -8.52 13.41 5.49
C VAL A 178 -9.29 13.83 4.24
N HIS A 179 -10.49 13.28 4.04
CA HIS A 179 -11.39 13.67 2.97
C HIS A 179 -11.73 15.17 3.00
N LYS A 180 -12.13 15.70 4.17
CA LYS A 180 -12.41 17.13 4.36
C LYS A 180 -11.18 17.98 4.06
N ASN A 181 -10.00 17.55 4.48
CA ASN A 181 -8.75 18.26 4.22
C ASN A 181 -8.40 18.30 2.72
N LEU A 182 -8.56 17.18 2.00
CA LEU A 182 -8.35 17.11 0.56
C LEU A 182 -9.31 18.02 -0.21
N ILE A 183 -10.60 17.99 0.14
CA ILE A 183 -11.59 18.90 -0.44
C ILE A 183 -11.21 20.35 -0.17
N ALA A 184 -10.82 20.69 1.05
CA ALA A 184 -10.42 22.06 1.41
C ALA A 184 -9.24 22.54 0.55
N ILE A 185 -8.24 21.67 0.33
CA ILE A 185 -7.10 21.96 -0.53
C ILE A 185 -7.53 22.14 -2.00
N GLN A 186 -8.35 21.23 -2.54
CA GLN A 186 -8.85 21.32 -3.92
C GLN A 186 -9.71 22.58 -4.12
N ARG A 187 -10.56 22.95 -3.15
CA ARG A 187 -11.38 24.15 -3.16
C ARG A 187 -10.54 25.42 -3.18
N ARG A 188 -9.55 25.51 -2.29
CA ARG A 188 -8.63 26.67 -2.22
C ARG A 188 -7.90 26.85 -3.54
N PHE A 189 -7.41 25.75 -4.13
CA PHE A 189 -6.73 25.80 -5.43
C PHE A 189 -7.68 26.22 -6.56
N LEU A 190 -8.88 25.63 -6.65
CA LEU A 190 -9.85 25.93 -7.69
C LEU A 190 -10.20 27.43 -7.72
N TRP A 191 -10.55 28.00 -6.57
CA TRP A 191 -10.93 29.41 -6.44
C TRP A 191 -9.73 30.37 -6.36
N GLY A 192 -8.50 29.84 -6.30
CA GLY A 192 -7.27 30.63 -6.24
C GLY A 192 -7.21 31.49 -5.00
N MET A 193 -7.48 30.87 -3.86
CA MET A 193 -7.28 31.47 -2.54
C MET A 193 -5.80 31.42 -2.22
N ASP A 194 -5.22 32.58 -1.95
CA ASP A 194 -3.85 32.70 -1.42
C ASP A 194 -3.88 32.67 0.11
N GLU A 195 -2.70 32.52 0.72
CA GLU A 195 -2.57 32.56 2.18
C GLU A 195 -2.94 33.96 2.68
N GLY A 196 -4.11 34.05 3.34
CA GLY A 196 -4.67 35.29 3.87
C GLY A 196 -5.89 35.83 3.10
N THR A 197 -6.15 35.38 1.86
CA THR A 197 -7.33 35.84 1.10
C THR A 197 -8.48 34.82 1.17
N LYS A 198 -9.56 35.19 1.86
CA LYS A 198 -10.80 34.41 1.83
C LYS A 198 -11.60 34.79 0.57
N LYS A 199 -11.44 34.03 -0.52
CA LYS A 199 -12.40 34.12 -1.64
C LYS A 199 -13.66 33.34 -1.29
N ILE A 200 -14.81 33.78 -1.79
CA ILE A 200 -16.08 33.09 -1.57
C ILE A 200 -16.13 31.88 -2.52
N CYS A 201 -16.42 30.70 -1.97
CA CYS A 201 -16.75 29.52 -2.78
C CYS A 201 -18.22 29.60 -3.18
N TRP A 202 -18.51 30.12 -4.37
CA TRP A 202 -19.89 30.39 -4.83
C TRP A 202 -20.73 29.15 -5.09
N VAL A 203 -20.11 27.99 -5.35
CA VAL A 203 -20.81 26.77 -5.75
C VAL A 203 -20.60 25.67 -4.72
N ASN A 204 -21.68 24.95 -4.39
CA ASN A 204 -21.63 23.76 -3.54
C ASN A 204 -20.68 22.72 -4.16
N TRP A 205 -19.84 22.10 -3.33
CA TRP A 205 -18.85 21.13 -3.77
C TRP A 205 -19.49 19.90 -4.43
N GLU A 206 -20.65 19.46 -3.95
CA GLU A 206 -21.37 18.32 -4.53
C GLU A 206 -21.79 18.58 -5.98
N LYS A 207 -22.20 19.82 -6.29
CA LYS A 207 -22.50 20.27 -7.66
C LYS A 207 -21.24 20.41 -8.51
N ILE A 208 -20.11 20.78 -7.92
CA ILE A 208 -18.82 20.83 -8.62
C ILE A 208 -18.36 19.43 -9.04
N THR A 209 -18.57 18.44 -8.16
CA THR A 209 -18.17 17.05 -8.41
C THR A 209 -19.11 16.27 -9.33
N SER A 210 -20.28 16.82 -9.65
CA SER A 210 -21.19 16.13 -10.56
C SER A 210 -20.62 16.07 -12.00
N PRO A 211 -21.05 15.08 -12.80
CA PRO A 211 -20.71 15.00 -14.21
C PRO A 211 -21.04 16.27 -14.98
N LYS A 212 -20.27 16.57 -16.04
CA LYS A 212 -20.52 17.72 -16.92
C LYS A 212 -21.90 17.68 -17.57
N SER A 213 -22.42 16.50 -17.87
CA SER A 213 -23.79 16.30 -18.38
C SER A 213 -24.87 16.75 -17.40
N LEU A 214 -24.59 16.73 -16.10
CA LEU A 214 -25.49 17.19 -15.03
C LEU A 214 -25.15 18.62 -14.57
N GLY A 215 -24.43 19.39 -15.39
CA GLY A 215 -24.07 20.78 -15.10
C GLY A 215 -22.96 20.96 -14.06
N GLY A 216 -22.18 19.91 -13.76
CA GLY A 216 -21.01 19.99 -12.87
C GLY A 216 -19.70 20.26 -13.60
N LEU A 217 -18.61 20.35 -12.83
CA LEU A 217 -17.26 20.57 -13.38
C LEU A 217 -16.53 19.25 -13.69
N GLY A 218 -17.13 18.11 -13.39
CA GLY A 218 -16.55 16.79 -13.60
C GLY A 218 -15.32 16.54 -12.72
N ILE A 219 -15.26 17.14 -11.53
CA ILE A 219 -14.24 16.84 -10.53
C ILE A 219 -14.60 15.53 -9.84
N LYS A 220 -13.65 14.59 -9.72
CA LYS A 220 -13.93 13.30 -9.07
C LYS A 220 -14.22 13.47 -7.58
N ASP A 221 -15.37 12.95 -7.11
CA ASP A 221 -15.61 12.77 -5.69
C ASP A 221 -14.70 11.65 -5.14
N LEU A 222 -13.69 12.05 -4.36
CA LEU A 222 -12.70 11.14 -3.80
C LEU A 222 -13.30 10.15 -2.79
N LYS A 223 -14.40 10.47 -2.12
CA LYS A 223 -15.05 9.56 -1.18
C LYS A 223 -15.76 8.44 -1.92
N CYS A 224 -16.59 8.78 -2.91
CA CYS A 224 -17.23 7.79 -3.77
C CYS A 224 -16.20 6.98 -4.55
N PHE A 225 -15.12 7.62 -5.00
CA PHE A 225 -14.04 6.95 -5.71
C PHE A 225 -13.26 5.97 -4.83
N ASN A 226 -12.93 6.33 -3.58
CA ASN A 226 -12.32 5.40 -2.61
C ASN A 226 -13.22 4.18 -2.39
N ALA A 227 -14.51 4.39 -2.13
CA ALA A 227 -15.46 3.29 -1.97
C ALA A 227 -15.48 2.37 -3.21
N SER A 228 -15.50 2.96 -4.40
CA SER A 228 -15.49 2.21 -5.67
C SER A 228 -14.21 1.38 -5.85
N LEU A 229 -13.04 1.93 -5.51
CA LEU A 229 -11.77 1.21 -5.58
C LEU A 229 -11.69 0.06 -4.58
N LEU A 230 -12.24 0.25 -3.37
CA LEU A 230 -12.30 -0.81 -2.37
C LEU A 230 -13.27 -1.93 -2.78
N VAL A 231 -14.38 -1.60 -3.45
CA VAL A 231 -15.31 -2.58 -4.05
C VAL A 231 -14.65 -3.32 -5.20
N LYS A 232 -13.82 -2.66 -6.02
CA LYS A 232 -13.05 -3.32 -7.08
C LYS A 232 -12.19 -4.46 -6.53
N TRP A 233 -11.60 -4.31 -5.34
CA TRP A 233 -10.85 -5.40 -4.70
C TRP A 233 -11.73 -6.55 -4.25
N GLN A 234 -12.94 -6.28 -3.76
CA GLN A 234 -13.91 -7.34 -3.43
C GLN A 234 -14.34 -8.10 -4.69
N TRP A 235 -14.55 -7.39 -5.80
CA TRP A 235 -14.81 -8.00 -7.09
C TRP A 235 -13.64 -8.88 -7.55
N ASN A 236 -12.41 -8.35 -7.50
CA ASN A 236 -11.21 -9.12 -7.84
C ASN A 236 -11.07 -10.38 -7.00
N LEU A 237 -11.34 -10.31 -5.69
CA LEU A 237 -11.31 -11.47 -4.79
C LEU A 237 -12.32 -12.55 -5.24
N SER A 238 -13.48 -12.12 -5.74
CA SER A 238 -14.53 -13.02 -6.22
C SER A 238 -14.12 -13.72 -7.53
N CYS A 239 -13.40 -13.02 -8.41
CA CYS A 239 -12.96 -13.53 -9.70
C CYS A 239 -11.64 -14.32 -9.66
N GLN A 240 -10.71 -13.99 -8.75
CA GLN A 240 -9.33 -14.48 -8.76
C GLN A 240 -8.97 -15.32 -7.53
N LYS A 241 -9.65 -16.45 -7.35
CA LYS A 241 -9.57 -17.26 -6.11
C LYS A 241 -8.22 -17.93 -5.86
N ASP A 242 -7.47 -18.26 -6.92
CA ASP A 242 -6.25 -19.08 -6.81
C ASP A 242 -4.95 -18.28 -6.59
N ILE A 243 -5.02 -16.95 -6.68
CA ILE A 243 -3.84 -16.10 -6.50
C ILE A 243 -3.47 -16.01 -5.01
N LEU A 244 -2.17 -15.95 -4.70
CA LEU A 244 -1.63 -15.95 -3.33
C LEU A 244 -2.37 -14.98 -2.39
N TRP A 245 -2.55 -13.72 -2.78
CA TRP A 245 -3.21 -12.72 -1.94
C TRP A 245 -4.67 -13.08 -1.65
N SER A 246 -5.40 -13.64 -2.62
CA SER A 246 -6.78 -14.11 -2.43
C SER A 246 -6.83 -15.26 -1.45
N ARG A 247 -5.95 -16.25 -1.62
CA ARG A 247 -5.84 -17.41 -0.71
C ARG A 247 -5.51 -16.99 0.73
N VAL A 248 -4.59 -16.04 0.89
CA VAL A 248 -4.21 -15.49 2.20
C VAL A 248 -5.40 -14.80 2.88
N LEU A 249 -6.15 -13.97 2.15
CA LEU A 249 -7.33 -13.30 2.68
C LEU A 249 -8.48 -14.27 2.97
N ASP A 250 -8.70 -15.25 2.10
CA ASP A 250 -9.67 -16.31 2.32
C ASP A 250 -9.34 -17.14 3.56
N SER A 251 -8.06 -17.43 3.79
CA SER A 251 -7.60 -18.17 4.96
C SER A 251 -7.74 -17.37 6.25
N LYS A 252 -7.41 -16.06 6.23
CA LYS A 252 -7.45 -15.20 7.42
C LYS A 252 -8.87 -14.78 7.79
N TYR A 253 -9.71 -14.49 6.81
CA TYR A 253 -11.02 -13.86 7.00
C TYR A 253 -12.21 -14.72 6.58
N GLY A 254 -11.99 -15.95 6.10
CA GLY A 254 -13.06 -16.88 5.72
C GLY A 254 -13.73 -16.60 4.36
N GLY A 255 -13.03 -15.85 3.50
CA GLY A 255 -13.38 -15.58 2.11
C GLY A 255 -14.66 -14.78 1.87
N HIS A 256 -15.12 -14.74 0.60
CA HIS A 256 -16.17 -13.82 0.16
C HIS A 256 -17.48 -13.94 0.96
N GLY A 257 -17.84 -15.13 1.45
CA GLY A 257 -19.08 -15.35 2.22
C GLY A 257 -19.09 -14.66 3.59
N ARG A 258 -17.96 -14.61 4.29
CA ARG A 258 -17.81 -13.90 5.58
C ARG A 258 -17.40 -12.43 5.39
N LEU A 259 -16.68 -12.12 4.31
CA LEU A 259 -16.27 -10.76 3.95
C LEU A 259 -17.43 -9.93 3.36
N GLY A 260 -18.33 -10.53 2.59
CA GLY A 260 -19.41 -9.83 1.87
C GLY A 260 -20.58 -9.32 2.73
N GLY A 261 -20.52 -9.44 4.06
CA GLY A 261 -21.61 -8.96 4.93
C GLY A 261 -22.88 -9.82 4.90
N GLY A 262 -22.75 -11.12 4.60
CA GLY A 262 -23.86 -12.08 4.58
C GLY A 262 -24.08 -12.82 5.90
N HIS A 263 -24.48 -12.12 6.97
CA HIS A 263 -25.13 -12.77 8.11
C HIS A 263 -26.55 -12.22 8.28
N ARG A 264 -27.54 -13.11 8.15
CA ARG A 264 -29.00 -12.88 8.28
C ARG A 264 -29.42 -12.56 9.74
N GLY A 265 -28.72 -11.68 10.43
CA GLY A 265 -29.02 -11.37 11.82
C GLY A 265 -28.45 -10.04 12.28
N ARG A 266 -29.34 -9.05 12.41
CA ARG A 266 -29.21 -7.75 13.10
C ARG A 266 -27.99 -6.88 12.70
N GLN A 267 -28.34 -5.76 12.06
CA GLN A 267 -27.50 -4.66 11.57
C GLN A 267 -26.70 -4.95 10.29
N HIS A 268 -27.15 -4.35 9.19
CA HIS A 268 -26.43 -4.18 7.93
C HIS A 268 -25.04 -3.57 8.18
N ARG A 269 -24.04 -4.39 8.46
CA ARG A 269 -22.63 -3.98 8.38
C ARG A 269 -22.27 -3.98 6.91
N LEU A 270 -22.45 -2.83 6.25
CA LEU A 270 -22.17 -2.63 4.82
C LEU A 270 -20.73 -2.97 4.39
N TRP A 271 -19.82 -3.33 5.31
CA TRP A 271 -18.38 -3.43 5.04
C TRP A 271 -17.72 -4.63 5.74
N SER A 272 -16.88 -5.33 4.97
CA SER A 272 -16.01 -6.44 5.40
C SER A 272 -15.06 -6.03 6.52
N GLU A 273 -14.78 -6.97 7.43
CA GLU A 273 -13.85 -6.78 8.54
C GLU A 273 -12.39 -6.54 8.07
N TRP A 274 -12.02 -6.99 6.86
CA TRP A 274 -10.68 -6.76 6.31
C TRP A 274 -10.27 -5.27 6.17
N TRP A 275 -11.23 -4.34 6.04
CA TRP A 275 -11.02 -2.88 5.89
C TRP A 275 -11.25 -2.17 7.23
N LYS A 276 -11.62 -2.93 8.27
CA LYS A 276 -11.55 -2.45 9.65
C LYS A 276 -10.16 -2.70 10.21
N ASP A 277 -9.54 -3.81 9.83
CA ASP A 277 -8.19 -4.20 10.24
C ASP A 277 -7.08 -3.47 9.45
N LEU A 278 -7.36 -3.08 8.20
CA LEU A 278 -6.51 -2.20 7.38
C LEU A 278 -6.87 -0.72 7.64
#